data_AF-A0AAW1TPT8-F1
#
_entry.id   AF-A0AAW1TPT8-F1
#
_cell.length_a   1.000
_cell.length_b   1.000
_cell.length_c   1.000
_cell.angle_alpha   90.00
_cell.angle_beta   90.00
_cell.angle_gamma   90.00
#
_symmetry.space_group_name_H-M   'P 1'
#
loop_
_entity.id
_entity.type
_entity.pdbx_description
1 polymer ?
#
loop_
_entity_poly.entity_id
_entity_poly.type
_entity_poly.pdbx_seq_one_letter_code
_entity_poly.pdbx_strand_id
1 'polypeptide(L)'
;MISSDVIYNLTYPNALGDYKSQEEDYNFNNELNDNQKPIIVLFGWSGAEDKYLSIYSKIYEAKGFITLRCIIPLKTMFFWRSRISTSYKMLVDFLSNEFEDRLYVIHCFSTGGAFAYQHFVEAVKLNPKAIQDVESFAEHRKSLGIEVSMKMYEDSQHVKHYPPNKLSYTESVFLFVNKCFESSMV
;
A
#
# COMPACT_ATOMS: atom_id res chain seq x y z
N MET A 1 -18.28 1.45 -15.32
CA MET A 1 -17.13 0.56 -15.10
C MET A 1 -15.94 1.15 -15.81
N ILE A 2 -14.96 1.64 -15.06
CA ILE A 2 -13.69 2.09 -15.64
C ILE A 2 -13.02 0.82 -16.19
N SER A 3 -12.92 0.70 -17.52
CA SER A 3 -12.14 -0.36 -18.17
C SER A 3 -10.66 -0.02 -17.98
N SER A 4 -10.15 -0.15 -16.75
CA SER A 4 -8.75 0.08 -16.45
C SER A 4 -7.95 -1.18 -16.79
N ASP A 5 -6.84 -0.99 -17.49
CA ASP A 5 -5.87 -2.07 -17.73
C ASP A 5 -5.05 -2.40 -16.49
N VAL A 6 -5.35 -1.74 -15.37
CA VAL A 6 -4.94 -2.02 -14.00
C VAL A 6 -6.20 -2.40 -13.22
N ILE A 7 -6.14 -3.47 -12.45
CA ILE A 7 -7.26 -3.95 -11.64
C ILE A 7 -7.23 -3.24 -10.29
N TYR A 8 -8.37 -2.70 -9.87
CA TYR A 8 -8.55 -2.02 -8.60
C TYR A 8 -9.63 -2.72 -7.77
N ASN A 9 -9.35 -2.95 -6.49
CA ASN A 9 -10.32 -3.45 -5.54
C ASN A 9 -10.34 -2.55 -4.30
N LEU A 10 -11.39 -1.73 -4.18
CA LEU A 10 -11.63 -0.84 -3.04
C LEU A 10 -12.50 -1.56 -2.02
N THR A 11 -12.01 -1.67 -0.80
CA THR A 11 -12.71 -2.32 0.31
C THR A 11 -12.86 -1.34 1.46
N TYR A 12 -14.11 -1.10 1.86
CA TYR A 12 -14.43 -0.40 3.10
C TYR A 12 -14.44 -1.44 4.23
N PRO A 13 -13.90 -1.11 5.42
CA PRO A 13 -13.92 -2.01 6.55
C PRO A 13 -15.38 -2.28 6.97
N ASN A 14 -15.71 -3.54 7.23
CA ASN A 14 -17.06 -3.88 7.69
C ASN A 14 -17.30 -3.31 9.10
N ALA A 15 -18.48 -2.71 9.32
CA ALA A 15 -18.95 -2.27 10.65
C ALA A 15 -19.15 -3.44 11.65
N LEU A 16 -19.18 -4.67 11.16
CA LEU A 16 -19.26 -5.91 11.94
C LEU A 16 -18.11 -6.83 11.52
N GLY A 17 -17.10 -6.91 12.38
CA GLY A 17 -15.89 -7.69 12.16
C GLY A 17 -16.17 -9.19 12.18
N ASP A 18 -16.16 -9.81 11.00
CA ASP A 18 -16.03 -11.27 10.88
C ASP A 18 -14.57 -11.74 11.06
N TYR A 19 -13.63 -10.82 11.26
CA TYR A 19 -12.28 -11.15 11.70
C TYR A 19 -12.21 -11.10 13.22
N LYS A 20 -12.51 -12.24 13.87
CA LYS A 20 -12.12 -12.46 15.26
C LYS A 20 -10.60 -12.57 15.32
N SER A 21 -9.91 -11.47 15.56
CA SER A 21 -8.50 -11.50 15.96
C SER A 21 -8.42 -12.16 17.35
N GLN A 22 -8.24 -13.47 17.39
CA GLN A 22 -7.49 -14.06 18.49
C GLN A 22 -6.03 -13.70 18.23
N GLU A 23 -5.53 -12.65 18.89
CA GLU A 23 -4.12 -12.31 19.17
C GLU A 23 -3.94 -10.79 19.27
N GLU A 24 -3.87 -10.36 20.53
CA GLU A 24 -3.13 -9.23 21.14
C GLU A 24 -3.14 -7.83 20.50
N ASP A 25 -3.32 -6.83 21.36
CA ASP A 25 -3.29 -5.40 21.09
C ASP A 25 -1.98 -4.96 20.42
N TYR A 26 -1.92 -5.03 19.09
CA TYR A 26 -0.99 -4.20 18.33
C TYR A 26 -1.31 -2.73 18.63
N ASN A 27 -0.34 -1.98 19.16
CA ASN A 27 -0.34 -0.55 19.54
C ASN A 27 -0.78 0.43 18.41
N PHE A 28 -1.93 0.19 17.79
CA PHE A 28 -2.56 1.13 16.88
C PHE A 28 -3.56 1.95 17.69
N ASN A 29 -3.38 3.27 17.73
CA ASN A 29 -4.31 4.19 18.38
C ASN A 29 -5.64 4.14 17.61
N ASN A 30 -6.57 3.30 18.08
CA ASN A 30 -7.91 3.17 17.52
C ASN A 30 -8.78 4.43 17.72
N GLU A 31 -8.27 5.47 18.38
CA GLU A 31 -8.98 6.71 18.69
C GLU A 31 -9.20 7.63 17.46
N LEU A 32 -8.68 7.26 16.29
CA LEU A 32 -8.94 8.02 15.06
C LEU A 32 -10.36 7.81 14.58
N ASN A 33 -11.06 8.92 14.35
CA ASN A 33 -12.34 8.89 13.65
C ASN A 33 -12.13 8.29 12.24
N ASP A 34 -13.12 7.57 11.73
CA ASP A 34 -13.01 6.87 10.44
C ASP A 34 -12.72 7.82 9.26
N ASN A 35 -13.07 9.11 9.41
CA ASN A 35 -12.77 10.16 8.44
C ASN A 35 -11.31 10.67 8.50
N GLN A 36 -10.56 10.35 9.55
CA GLN A 36 -9.16 10.75 9.72
C GLN A 36 -8.17 9.64 9.36
N LYS A 37 -8.62 8.37 9.35
CA LYS A 37 -7.74 7.24 9.02
C LYS A 37 -7.22 7.36 7.58
N PRO A 38 -5.93 7.11 7.32
CA PRO A 38 -5.42 7.12 5.96
C PRO A 38 -6.06 6.02 5.10
N ILE A 39 -6.08 6.22 3.80
CA ILE A 39 -6.41 5.17 2.83
C ILE A 39 -5.14 4.35 2.58
N ILE A 40 -5.22 3.04 2.76
CA ILE A 40 -4.08 2.15 2.52
C ILE A 40 -4.12 1.67 1.06
N VAL A 41 -3.08 1.98 0.29
CA VAL A 41 -2.98 1.57 -1.11
C VAL A 41 -1.94 0.47 -1.25
N LEU A 42 -2.36 -0.74 -1.64
CA LEU A 42 -1.49 -1.90 -1.81
C LEU A 42 -1.18 -2.13 -3.29
N PHE A 43 0.08 -2.00 -3.67
CA PHE A 43 0.55 -2.28 -5.03
C PHE A 43 1.15 -3.69 -5.14
N GLY A 44 0.45 -4.57 -5.88
CA GLY A 44 0.83 -5.96 -6.05
C GLY A 44 2.12 -6.16 -6.85
N TRP A 45 2.78 -7.30 -6.60
CA TRP A 45 3.94 -7.72 -7.38
C TRP A 45 3.56 -8.17 -8.80
N SER A 46 4.56 -8.41 -9.63
CA SER A 46 4.36 -8.89 -11.01
C SER A 46 3.66 -10.25 -11.02
N GLY A 47 2.47 -10.31 -11.65
CA GLY A 47 1.66 -11.54 -11.68
C GLY A 47 0.87 -11.80 -10.40
N ALA A 48 0.75 -10.81 -9.52
CA ALA A 48 -0.13 -10.92 -8.36
C ALA A 48 -1.59 -11.11 -8.77
N GLU A 49 -2.33 -11.82 -7.92
CA GLU A 49 -3.78 -11.96 -7.97
C GLU A 49 -4.39 -11.33 -6.72
N ASP A 50 -5.60 -10.81 -6.83
CA ASP A 50 -6.28 -10.09 -5.74
C ASP A 50 -6.42 -10.94 -4.48
N LYS A 51 -6.66 -12.25 -4.64
CA LYS A 51 -6.75 -13.21 -3.51
C LYS A 51 -5.50 -13.18 -2.62
N TYR A 52 -4.31 -12.94 -3.18
CA TYR A 52 -3.09 -12.89 -2.38
C TYR A 52 -2.93 -11.53 -1.70
N LEU A 53 -3.21 -10.41 -2.38
CA LEU A 53 -3.18 -9.09 -1.75
C LEU A 53 -4.24 -8.98 -0.64
N SER A 54 -5.37 -9.69 -0.77
CA SER A 54 -6.43 -9.71 0.25
C SER A 54 -5.97 -10.22 1.62
N ILE A 55 -4.95 -11.09 1.65
CA ILE A 55 -4.35 -11.56 2.92
C ILE A 55 -3.70 -10.39 3.66
N TYR A 56 -3.05 -9.49 2.92
CA TYR A 56 -2.36 -8.32 3.48
C TYR A 56 -3.32 -7.18 3.79
N SER A 57 -4.30 -6.91 2.91
CA SER A 57 -5.26 -5.83 3.15
C SER A 57 -6.13 -6.09 4.39
N LYS A 58 -6.45 -7.36 4.68
CA LYS A 58 -7.18 -7.76 5.90
C LYS A 58 -6.52 -7.33 7.20
N ILE A 59 -5.19 -7.19 7.23
CA ILE A 59 -4.47 -6.68 8.41
C ILE A 59 -4.94 -5.26 8.73
N TYR A 60 -5.06 -4.42 7.70
CA TYR A 60 -5.53 -3.04 7.80
C TYR A 60 -7.05 -2.95 7.97
N GLU A 61 -7.82 -3.71 7.20
CA GLU A 61 -9.29 -3.74 7.28
C GLU A 61 -9.76 -4.11 8.71
N ALA A 62 -9.07 -5.05 9.38
CA ALA A 62 -9.35 -5.43 10.76
C ALA A 62 -9.15 -4.29 11.78
N LYS A 63 -8.43 -3.22 11.42
CA LYS A 63 -8.26 -1.99 12.23
C LYS A 63 -9.11 -0.82 11.71
N GLY A 64 -10.06 -1.09 10.81
CA GLY A 64 -10.99 -0.08 10.32
C GLY A 64 -10.41 0.84 9.26
N PHE A 65 -9.37 0.42 8.54
CA PHE A 65 -8.85 1.18 7.40
C PHE A 65 -9.58 0.80 6.11
N ILE A 66 -9.81 1.81 5.26
CA ILE A 66 -10.17 1.59 3.86
C ILE A 66 -8.91 1.13 3.12
N THR A 67 -9.05 0.08 2.31
CA THR A 67 -7.94 -0.44 1.51
C THR A 67 -8.27 -0.39 0.02
N LEU A 68 -7.27 -0.04 -0.78
CA LEU A 68 -7.30 -0.09 -2.23
C LEU A 68 -6.19 -1.04 -2.71
N ARG A 69 -6.57 -2.18 -3.27
CA ARG A 69 -5.62 -3.14 -3.87
C ARG A 69 -5.50 -2.89 -5.36
N CYS A 70 -4.27 -2.73 -5.84
CA CYS A 70 -3.95 -2.35 -7.20
C CYS A 70 -3.05 -3.42 -7.84
N ILE A 71 -3.47 -3.98 -8.97
CA ILE A 71 -2.75 -5.04 -9.69
C ILE A 71 -2.58 -4.64 -11.14
N ILE A 72 -1.35 -4.69 -11.63
CA ILE A 72 -1.04 -4.55 -13.06
C ILE A 72 -1.00 -5.96 -13.68
N PRO A 73 -1.95 -6.34 -14.54
CA PRO A 73 -1.91 -7.59 -15.27
C PRO A 73 -0.61 -7.71 -16.08
N LEU A 74 -0.03 -8.91 -16.14
CA LEU A 74 1.21 -9.15 -16.89
C LEU A 74 1.08 -8.76 -18.37
N LYS A 75 -0.08 -9.02 -18.99
CA LYS A 75 -0.35 -8.61 -20.37
C LYS A 75 -0.19 -7.10 -20.53
N THR A 76 -0.75 -6.31 -19.60
CA THR A 76 -0.62 -4.84 -19.60
C THR A 76 0.84 -4.41 -19.43
N MET A 77 1.56 -5.05 -18.51
CA MET A 77 2.97 -4.75 -18.22
C MET A 77 3.89 -4.94 -19.44
N PHE A 78 3.63 -5.96 -20.28
CA PHE A 78 4.46 -6.28 -21.44
C PHE A 78 4.02 -5.59 -22.74
N PHE A 79 2.72 -5.38 -22.97
CA PHE A 79 2.22 -4.94 -24.28
C PHE A 79 1.50 -3.58 -24.27
N TRP A 80 1.14 -3.01 -23.10
CA TRP A 80 0.23 -1.86 -23.02
C TRP A 80 0.70 -0.79 -22.01
N ARG A 81 2.01 -0.54 -21.96
CA ARG A 81 2.62 0.38 -20.97
C ARG A 81 2.03 1.79 -20.98
N SER A 82 1.69 2.34 -22.15
CA SER A 82 1.06 3.67 -22.25
C SER A 82 -0.29 3.75 -21.54
N ARG A 83 -1.05 2.65 -21.50
CA ARG A 83 -2.36 2.58 -20.85
C ARG A 83 -2.27 2.51 -19.32
N ILE A 84 -1.12 2.08 -18.80
CA ILE A 84 -0.86 2.07 -17.35
C ILE A 84 -0.86 3.50 -16.82
N SER A 85 -0.14 4.41 -17.47
CA SER A 85 -0.11 5.83 -17.07
C SER A 85 -1.52 6.44 -17.07
N THR A 86 -2.32 6.19 -18.11
CA THR A 86 -3.73 6.64 -18.15
C THR A 86 -4.56 6.05 -17.01
N SER A 87 -4.41 4.75 -16.73
CA SER A 87 -5.13 4.09 -15.63
C SER A 87 -4.79 4.70 -14.27
N TYR A 88 -3.51 5.02 -14.01
CA TYR A 88 -3.09 5.68 -12.77
C TYR A 88 -3.55 7.14 -12.67
N LYS A 89 -3.63 7.87 -13.78
CA LYS A 89 -4.26 9.22 -13.78
C LYS A 89 -5.73 9.13 -13.38
N MET A 90 -6.49 8.22 -14.00
CA MET A 90 -7.88 7.99 -13.64
C MET A 90 -8.05 7.53 -12.18
N LEU A 91 -7.11 6.73 -11.68
CA LEU A 91 -7.11 6.31 -10.28
C LEU A 91 -6.90 7.49 -9.33
N VAL A 92 -5.90 8.34 -9.61
CA VAL A 92 -5.61 9.54 -8.82
C VAL A 92 -6.81 10.48 -8.85
N ASP A 93 -7.40 10.73 -10.03
CA ASP A 93 -8.60 11.56 -10.14
C ASP A 93 -9.76 10.98 -9.32
N PHE A 94 -9.97 9.66 -9.35
CA PHE A 94 -10.98 9.00 -8.53
C PHE A 94 -10.70 9.19 -7.03
N LEU A 95 -9.47 8.93 -6.58
CA LEU A 95 -9.08 9.04 -5.19
C LEU A 95 -9.24 10.48 -4.68
N SER A 96 -8.81 11.48 -5.45
CA SER A 96 -8.97 12.89 -5.10
C SER A 96 -10.43 13.33 -4.97
N ASN A 97 -11.33 12.76 -5.77
CA ASN A 97 -12.76 13.08 -5.70
C ASN A 97 -13.49 12.33 -4.57
N GLU A 98 -13.15 11.06 -4.33
CA GLU A 98 -13.83 10.22 -3.33
C GLU A 98 -13.30 10.45 -1.91
N PHE A 99 -12.00 10.73 -1.79
CA PHE A 99 -11.28 10.81 -0.52
C PHE A 99 -10.51 12.13 -0.43
N GLU A 100 -11.22 13.24 -0.64
CA GLU A 100 -10.67 14.59 -0.53
C GLU A 100 -9.96 14.79 0.81
N ASP A 101 -8.76 15.38 0.77
CA ASP A 101 -7.88 15.65 1.92
C ASP A 101 -7.49 14.44 2.79
N ARG A 102 -7.68 13.21 2.29
CA ARG A 102 -7.23 11.99 3.01
C ARG A 102 -5.76 11.71 2.77
N LEU A 103 -5.06 11.32 3.84
CA LEU A 103 -3.70 10.78 3.76
C LEU A 103 -3.71 9.41 3.06
N TYR A 104 -2.75 9.16 2.17
CA TYR A 104 -2.56 7.87 1.52
C TYR A 104 -1.28 7.21 2.05
N VAL A 105 -1.40 5.99 2.56
CA VAL A 105 -0.24 5.16 2.94
C VAL A 105 -0.05 4.10 1.88
N ILE A 106 1.14 4.08 1.28
CA ILE A 106 1.46 3.17 0.17
C ILE A 106 2.21 1.94 0.68
N HIS A 107 1.73 0.75 0.31
CA HIS A 107 2.36 -0.54 0.56
C HIS A 107 2.74 -1.21 -0.76
N CYS A 108 4.03 -1.19 -1.11
CA CYS A 108 4.54 -1.74 -2.37
C CYS A 108 5.12 -3.15 -2.18
N PHE A 109 4.72 -4.10 -3.02
CA PHE A 109 5.30 -5.44 -3.06
C PHE A 109 6.22 -5.64 -4.26
N SER A 110 7.50 -5.97 -4.02
CA SER A 110 8.47 -6.32 -5.06
C SER A 110 8.62 -5.23 -6.16
N THR A 111 9.16 -5.62 -7.32
CA THR A 111 9.40 -4.75 -8.47
C THR A 111 8.10 -4.37 -9.18
N GLY A 112 7.11 -5.26 -9.21
CA GLY A 112 5.78 -4.94 -9.74
C GLY A 112 5.11 -3.81 -8.95
N GLY A 113 5.20 -3.86 -7.61
CA GLY A 113 4.68 -2.81 -6.73
C GLY A 113 5.45 -1.50 -6.86
N ALA A 114 6.77 -1.56 -7.00
CA ALA A 114 7.60 -0.39 -7.27
C ALA A 114 7.25 0.27 -8.62
N PHE A 115 6.98 -0.52 -9.66
CA PHE A 115 6.57 -0.03 -10.98
C PHE A 115 5.19 0.63 -10.94
N ALA A 116 4.25 0.03 -10.21
CA ALA A 116 2.95 0.63 -9.92
C ALA A 116 3.07 1.96 -9.16
N TYR A 117 3.90 1.98 -8.12
CA TYR A 117 4.18 3.19 -7.34
C TYR A 117 4.75 4.31 -8.21
N GLN A 118 5.69 4.01 -9.11
CA GLN A 118 6.26 5.00 -10.03
C GLN A 118 5.16 5.68 -10.87
N HIS A 119 4.24 4.91 -11.45
CA HIS A 119 3.13 5.49 -12.21
C HIS A 119 2.14 6.27 -11.34
N PHE A 120 1.92 5.83 -10.10
CA PHE A 120 1.09 6.56 -9.15
C PHE A 120 1.69 7.94 -8.82
N VAL A 121 2.98 7.98 -8.49
CA VAL A 121 3.66 9.25 -8.13
C VAL A 121 3.85 10.18 -9.33
N GLU A 122 4.08 9.64 -10.53
CA GLU A 122 4.02 10.42 -11.78
C GLU A 122 2.63 11.04 -12.00
N ALA A 123 1.56 10.28 -11.73
CA ALA A 123 0.18 10.75 -11.88
C ALA A 123 -0.16 11.88 -10.88
N VAL A 124 0.35 11.81 -9.64
CA VAL A 124 0.26 12.93 -8.66
C VAL A 124 1.32 14.03 -8.88
N LYS A 125 2.05 14.00 -10.01
CA LYS A 125 3.06 15.00 -10.41
C LYS A 125 4.24 15.13 -9.44
N LEU A 126 4.58 14.06 -8.74
CA LEU A 126 5.81 13.92 -7.98
C LEU A 126 6.92 13.36 -8.89
N ASN A 127 8.19 13.68 -8.60
CA ASN A 127 9.34 13.18 -9.36
C ASN A 127 9.93 11.94 -8.67
N PRO A 128 9.55 10.70 -9.05
CA PRO A 128 10.16 9.51 -8.49
C PRO A 128 11.58 9.31 -9.00
N LYS A 129 12.46 8.84 -8.11
CA LYS A 129 13.65 8.12 -8.54
C LYS A 129 13.26 6.67 -8.86
N ALA A 130 13.80 6.14 -9.95
CA ALA A 130 13.66 4.72 -10.26
C ALA A 130 14.20 3.86 -9.11
N ILE A 131 13.39 2.90 -8.66
CA ILE A 131 13.73 1.99 -7.58
C ILE A 131 14.50 0.81 -8.19
N GLN A 132 15.77 0.66 -7.83
CA GLN A 132 16.60 -0.47 -8.27
C GLN A 132 16.41 -1.68 -7.34
N ASP A 133 16.62 -1.44 -6.06
CA ASP A 133 16.36 -2.37 -4.96
C ASP A 133 15.86 -1.61 -3.72
N VAL A 134 15.47 -2.35 -2.68
CA VAL A 134 14.90 -1.77 -1.47
C VAL A 134 15.93 -0.98 -0.65
N GLU A 135 17.20 -1.38 -0.68
CA GLU A 135 18.28 -0.77 0.11
C GLU A 135 18.70 0.58 -0.50
N SER A 136 18.95 0.62 -1.80
CA SER A 136 19.25 1.84 -2.56
C SER A 136 18.12 2.86 -2.51
N PHE A 137 16.85 2.40 -2.51
CA PHE A 137 15.71 3.27 -2.29
C PHE A 137 15.71 3.84 -0.87
N ALA A 138 15.93 2.99 0.15
CA ALA A 138 16.00 3.41 1.53
C ALA A 138 17.13 4.43 1.77
N GLU A 139 18.34 4.15 1.31
CA GLU A 139 19.49 5.05 1.45
C GLU A 139 19.27 6.38 0.72
N HIS A 140 18.67 6.35 -0.47
CA HIS A 140 18.32 7.59 -1.15
C HIS A 140 17.30 8.42 -0.36
N ARG A 141 16.25 7.80 0.18
CA ARG A 141 15.24 8.50 1.00
C ARG A 141 15.88 9.08 2.27
N LYS A 142 16.76 8.34 2.94
CA LYS A 142 17.56 8.86 4.07
C LYS A 142 18.40 10.07 3.67
N SER A 143 19.05 10.04 2.51
CA SER A 143 19.87 11.16 2.02
C SER A 143 19.06 12.45 1.77
N LEU A 144 17.74 12.34 1.59
CA LEU A 144 16.81 13.45 1.46
C LEU A 144 16.25 13.93 2.81
N GLY A 145 16.76 13.41 3.94
CA GLY A 145 16.26 13.72 5.29
C GLY A 145 14.92 13.06 5.62
N ILE A 146 14.46 12.11 4.80
CA ILE A 146 13.21 11.39 5.03
C ILE A 146 13.48 10.28 6.02
N GLU A 147 12.63 10.15 7.04
CA GLU A 147 12.72 9.07 8.00
C GLU A 147 12.49 7.71 7.29
N VAL A 148 13.41 6.77 7.52
CA VAL A 148 13.33 5.43 6.95
C VAL A 148 13.65 4.41 8.03
N SER A 149 12.81 3.39 8.15
CA SER A 149 13.11 2.17 8.90
C SER A 149 13.21 1.00 7.93
N MET A 150 14.08 0.05 8.23
CA MET A 150 14.30 -1.17 7.43
C MET A 150 14.21 -2.38 8.34
N LYS A 151 13.65 -3.47 7.81
CA LYS A 151 13.52 -4.74 8.54
C LYS A 151 13.77 -5.91 7.59
N MET A 152 14.62 -6.83 8.01
CA MET A 152 15.01 -8.02 7.24
C MET A 152 14.44 -9.28 7.89
N TYR A 153 13.90 -10.19 7.08
CA TYR A 153 13.43 -11.50 7.51
C TYR A 153 14.22 -12.58 6.76
N GLU A 154 15.05 -13.33 7.48
CA GLU A 154 15.91 -14.38 6.89
C GLU A 154 15.13 -15.64 6.50
N ASP A 155 14.01 -15.90 7.16
CA ASP A 155 13.28 -17.16 7.15
C ASP A 155 12.03 -17.14 6.25
N SER A 156 11.96 -16.18 5.33
CA SER A 156 10.74 -15.93 4.55
C SER A 156 10.99 -15.92 3.05
N GLN A 157 10.04 -16.48 2.31
CA GLN A 157 10.08 -16.41 0.85
C GLN A 157 9.79 -14.99 0.38
N HIS A 158 10.30 -14.66 -0.82
CA HIS A 158 9.98 -13.42 -1.53
C HIS A 158 8.48 -13.13 -1.50
N VAL A 159 8.10 -11.89 -1.17
CA VAL A 159 6.72 -11.39 -1.00
C VAL A 159 5.83 -12.17 -0.03
N LYS A 160 6.40 -13.05 0.80
CA LYS A 160 5.68 -13.87 1.80
C LYS A 160 6.28 -13.69 3.19
N HIS A 161 6.57 -12.43 3.55
CA HIS A 161 7.08 -12.09 4.87
C HIS A 161 6.00 -12.20 5.95
N TYR A 162 4.72 -11.92 5.63
CA TYR A 162 3.65 -11.92 6.62
C TYR A 162 3.32 -13.31 7.20
N PRO A 163 3.09 -14.38 6.41
CA PRO A 163 2.68 -15.67 6.98
C PRO A 163 3.60 -16.25 8.05
N PRO A 164 4.95 -16.26 7.89
CA PRO A 164 5.86 -16.74 8.93
C PRO A 164 6.08 -15.72 10.06
N ASN A 165 5.92 -14.42 9.79
CA ASN A 165 6.28 -13.35 10.72
C ASN A 165 5.09 -12.46 11.11
N LYS A 166 3.90 -13.03 11.32
CA LYS A 166 2.64 -12.28 11.48
C LYS A 166 2.73 -11.12 12.47
N LEU A 167 3.19 -11.39 13.69
CA LEU A 167 3.30 -10.41 14.77
C LEU A 167 4.25 -9.27 14.38
N SER A 168 5.51 -9.65 14.15
CA SER A 168 6.58 -8.74 13.80
C SER A 168 6.29 -7.90 12.54
N TYR A 169 5.63 -8.49 11.53
CA TYR A 169 5.25 -7.81 10.29
C TYR A 169 4.12 -6.80 10.54
N THR A 170 3.06 -7.23 11.24
CA THR A 170 1.89 -6.41 11.57
C THR A 170 2.29 -5.21 12.43
N GLU A 171 3.12 -5.43 13.46
CA GLU A 171 3.66 -4.36 14.29
C GLU A 171 4.45 -3.34 13.44
N SER A 172 5.31 -3.81 12.54
CA SER A 172 6.14 -2.93 11.71
C SER A 172 5.30 -2.06 10.77
N VAL A 173 4.26 -2.63 10.14
CA VAL A 173 3.39 -1.85 9.26
C VAL A 173 2.54 -0.84 10.03
N PHE A 174 2.06 -1.16 11.23
CA PHE A 174 1.27 -0.21 12.02
C PHE A 174 2.13 0.87 12.69
N LEU A 175 3.36 0.56 13.10
CA LEU A 175 4.33 1.57 13.52
C LEU A 175 4.58 2.59 12.40
N PHE A 176 4.71 2.14 11.15
CA PHE A 176 4.86 3.04 10.01
C PHE A 176 3.60 3.89 9.78
N VAL A 177 2.41 3.29 9.81
CA VAL A 177 1.14 4.01 9.66
C VAL A 177 0.96 5.08 10.74
N ASN A 178 1.25 4.76 12.01
CA ASN A 178 1.19 5.72 13.12
C ASN A 178 2.12 6.90 12.88
N LYS A 179 3.37 6.65 12.48
CA LYS A 179 4.34 7.72 12.18
C LYS A 179 3.88 8.63 11.04
N CYS A 180 3.34 8.05 9.96
CA CYS A 180 2.78 8.83 8.86
C CYS A 180 1.64 9.73 9.33
N PHE A 181 0.81 9.22 10.24
CA PHE A 181 -0.30 9.97 10.80
C PHE A 181 0.16 11.10 11.73
N GLU A 182 1.06 10.82 12.68
CA GLU A 182 1.63 11.82 13.59
C GLU A 182 2.32 12.95 12.83
N SER A 183 3.04 12.61 11.75
CA SER A 183 3.71 13.60 10.89
C SER A 183 2.74 14.49 10.10
N SER A 184 1.48 14.07 9.92
CA SER A 184 0.45 14.82 9.20
C SER A 184 -0.37 15.77 10.08
N MET A 185 -0.23 15.66 11.40
CA MET A 185 -0.92 16.51 12.38
C MET A 185 -0.12 17.77 12.78
N VAL A 186 1.09 17.93 12.26
CA VAL A 186 2.03 19.03 12.57
C VAL A 186 2.00 20.10 11.49
#